data_AF-A0A6I4NBN4-F1
#
_entry.id   AF-A0A6I4NBN4-F1
#
_cell.length_a   1.000
_cell.length_b   1.000
_cell.length_c   1.000
_cell.angle_alpha   90.00
_cell.angle_beta   90.00
_cell.angle_gamma   90.00
#
_symmetry.space_group_name_H-M   'P 1'
#
loop_
_entity.id
_entity.type
_entity.pdbx_description
1 polymer ?
#
loop_
_entity_poly.entity_id
_entity_poly.type
_entity_poly.pdbx_seq_one_letter_code
_entity_poly.pdbx_strand_id
1 'polypeptide(L)'
;MGSDGSRSGPRPQSEPVCASCGRPVGTAIKRRKVLGVFVPVWGPGPCHNPQCDACVDEPQEGAKREAEADAEPARSDADDD
;
A
#
# COMPACT_ATOMS: atom_id res chain seq x y z
N MET A 1 -31.74 18.71 -26.34
CA MET A 1 -31.38 17.79 -25.25
C MET A 1 -30.28 16.87 -25.75
N GLY A 2 -29.03 17.12 -25.40
CA GLY A 2 -27.88 16.31 -25.82
C GLY A 2 -27.63 15.21 -24.81
N SER A 3 -27.81 13.96 -25.21
CA SER A 3 -27.44 12.80 -24.42
C SER A 3 -25.92 12.58 -24.45
N ASP A 4 -25.45 12.10 -23.30
CA ASP A 4 -24.33 11.18 -23.10
C ASP A 4 -22.90 11.63 -23.48
N GLY A 5 -22.13 11.93 -22.43
CA GLY A 5 -20.70 11.70 -22.43
C GLY A 5 -20.38 10.65 -21.37
N SER A 6 -20.67 9.38 -21.64
CA SER A 6 -20.21 8.24 -20.86
C SER A 6 -18.71 8.39 -20.60
N ARG A 7 -18.37 8.83 -19.38
CA ARG A 7 -16.98 8.85 -18.89
C ARG A 7 -16.54 7.41 -18.76
N SER A 8 -15.97 6.87 -19.82
CA SER A 8 -15.21 5.64 -19.74
C SER A 8 -14.00 5.94 -18.87
N GLY A 9 -14.10 5.61 -17.59
CA GLY A 9 -12.96 5.56 -16.68
C GLY A 9 -11.90 4.58 -17.22
N PRO A 10 -10.66 4.63 -16.71
CA PRO A 10 -9.62 3.69 -17.10
C PRO A 10 -10.18 2.26 -17.03
N ARG A 11 -10.14 1.54 -18.16
CA ARG A 11 -10.51 0.13 -18.18
C ARG A 11 -9.67 -0.61 -17.16
N PRO A 12 -10.20 -1.62 -16.44
CA PRO A 12 -9.38 -2.46 -15.60
C PRO A 12 -8.37 -3.18 -16.48
N GLN A 13 -7.14 -2.66 -16.50
CA GLN A 13 -5.98 -3.31 -17.08
C GLN A 13 -5.84 -4.69 -16.44
N SER A 14 -5.55 -5.70 -17.28
CA SER A 14 -5.45 -7.12 -16.94
C SER A 14 -4.83 -7.39 -15.57
N GLU A 15 -5.36 -8.39 -14.86
CA GLU A 15 -4.83 -8.81 -13.56
C GLU A 15 -3.32 -9.08 -13.64
N PRO A 16 -2.51 -8.46 -12.74
CA PRO A 16 -1.08 -8.65 -12.76
C PRO A 16 -0.73 -10.11 -12.44
N VAL A 17 0.34 -10.61 -13.07
CA VAL A 17 0.84 -11.98 -12.87
C VAL A 17 2.24 -11.99 -12.29
N CYS A 18 2.55 -13.01 -11.50
CA CYS A 18 3.91 -13.25 -11.02
C CYS A 18 4.82 -13.56 -12.21
N ALA A 19 5.94 -12.85 -12.35
CA ALA A 19 6.90 -13.08 -13.43
C ALA A 19 7.59 -14.46 -13.36
N SER A 20 7.60 -15.11 -12.19
CA SER A 20 8.29 -16.40 -11.99
C SER A 20 7.39 -17.61 -12.27
N CYS A 21 6.16 -17.60 -11.75
CA CYS A 21 5.23 -18.75 -11.87
C CYS A 21 4.00 -18.46 -12.73
N GLY A 22 3.82 -17.24 -13.24
CA GLY A 22 2.69 -16.85 -14.08
C GLY A 22 1.33 -16.79 -13.37
N ARG A 23 1.26 -17.11 -12.07
CA ARG A 23 0.01 -17.07 -11.31
C ARG A 23 -0.50 -15.64 -11.14
N PRO A 24 -1.82 -15.41 -11.14
CA PRO A 24 -2.39 -14.11 -10.85
C PRO A 24 -1.98 -13.66 -9.44
N VAL A 25 -1.63 -12.39 -9.33
CA VAL A 25 -1.29 -11.73 -8.08
C VAL A 25 -2.18 -10.49 -7.91
N GLY A 26 -2.30 -10.00 -6.68
CA GLY A 26 -2.97 -8.73 -6.42
C GLY A 26 -2.18 -7.55 -7.01
N THR A 27 -2.75 -6.36 -6.96
CA THR A 27 -2.00 -5.12 -7.19
C THR A 27 -1.56 -4.56 -5.84
N ALA A 28 -0.28 -4.20 -5.72
CA ALA A 28 0.25 -3.55 -4.52
C ALA A 28 0.71 -2.12 -4.82
N ILE A 29 0.61 -1.25 -3.82
CA ILE A 29 1.17 0.10 -3.86
C ILE A 29 2.52 0.07 -3.16
N LYS A 30 3.59 0.42 -3.87
CA LYS A 30 4.92 0.60 -3.30
C LYS A 30 5.25 2.09 -3.29
N ARG A 31 5.87 2.58 -2.21
CA ARG A 31 6.34 3.97 -2.14
C ARG A 31 7.81 4.00 -2.54
N ARG A 32 8.15 4.80 -3.55
CA ARG A 32 9.54 5.08 -3.93
C ARG A 32 9.88 6.52 -3.55
N LYS A 33 11.05 6.73 -2.95
CA LYS A 33 11.56 8.08 -2.67
C LYS A 33 12.20 8.67 -3.93
N VAL A 34 11.75 9.85 -4.33
CA VAL A 34 12.24 10.59 -5.50
C VAL A 34 12.40 12.05 -5.07
N LEU A 35 13.61 12.59 -5.16
CA LEU A 35 13.93 14.00 -4.80
C LEU A 35 13.38 14.43 -3.43
N GLY A 36 13.44 13.53 -2.43
CA GLY A 36 12.96 13.81 -1.07
C GLY A 36 11.47 13.54 -0.84
N VAL A 37 10.67 13.31 -1.88
CA VAL A 37 9.23 13.03 -1.78
C VAL A 37 8.96 11.54 -1.98
N PHE A 38 7.96 10.99 -1.28
CA PHE A 38 7.49 9.62 -1.50
C PHE A 38 6.39 9.58 -2.54
N VAL A 39 6.63 8.87 -3.64
CA VAL A 39 5.69 8.70 -4.75
C VAL A 39 5.09 7.29 -4.70
N PRO A 40 3.75 7.13 -4.78
CA PRO A 40 3.12 5.83 -4.90
C PRO A 40 3.30 5.25 -6.30
N VAL A 41 3.64 3.97 -6.37
CA VAL A 41 3.78 3.21 -7.61
C VAL A 41 2.91 1.96 -7.51
N TRP A 42 2.01 1.80 -8.48
CA TRP A 42 1.15 0.62 -8.60
C TRP A 42 1.87 -0.45 -9.41
N GLY A 43 1.86 -1.70 -8.93
CA GLY A 43 2.48 -2.81 -9.63
C GLY A 43 2.00 -4.17 -9.13
N PRO A 44 2.55 -5.27 -9.68
CA PRO A 44 2.24 -6.61 -9.20
C PRO A 44 2.56 -6.74 -7.71
N GLY A 45 1.61 -7.30 -6.98
CA GLY A 45 1.75 -7.68 -5.58
C GLY A 45 2.74 -8.84 -5.40
N PRO A 46 3.13 -9.12 -4.15
CA PRO A 46 3.99 -10.24 -3.83
C PRO A 46 3.33 -11.58 -4.21
N CYS A 47 4.16 -12.58 -4.50
CA CYS A 47 3.69 -13.93 -4.73
C CYS A 47 3.56 -14.66 -3.39
N HIS A 48 2.43 -15.31 -3.16
CA HIS A 48 2.18 -16.14 -1.96
C HIS A 48 2.08 -17.64 -2.31
N ASN A 49 2.56 -18.03 -3.51
CA ASN A 49 2.56 -19.43 -3.90
C ASN A 49 3.80 -20.12 -3.28
N PRO A 50 3.65 -21.03 -2.31
CA PRO A 50 4.78 -21.65 -1.61
C PRO A 50 5.66 -22.52 -2.53
N GLN A 51 5.17 -22.88 -3.72
CA GLN A 51 5.93 -23.61 -4.73
C GLN A 51 6.70 -22.69 -5.69
N CYS A 52 6.62 -21.37 -5.50
CA CYS A 52 7.27 -20.38 -6.34
C CYS A 52 8.57 -19.90 -5.68
N ASP A 53 9.65 -19.81 -6.45
CA ASP A 53 10.93 -19.28 -5.97
C ASP A 53 10.84 -17.81 -5.52
N ALA A 54 9.85 -17.08 -6.03
CA ALA A 54 9.55 -15.68 -5.66
C ALA A 54 8.51 -15.55 -4.54
N CYS A 55 8.19 -16.63 -3.83
CA CYS A 55 7.27 -16.59 -2.70
C CYS A 55 7.83 -15.70 -1.57
N VAL A 56 6.98 -14.83 -1.03
CA VAL A 56 7.31 -14.04 0.16
C VAL A 56 6.60 -14.67 1.35
N ASP A 57 7.38 -15.20 2.30
CA ASP A 57 6.92 -15.42 3.67
C ASP A 57 6.73 -14.05 4.33
N GLU A 58 5.54 -13.72 4.80
CA GLU A 58 5.23 -12.37 5.29
C GLU A 58 5.97 -12.04 6.58
N PRO A 59 6.76 -10.94 6.62
CA PRO A 59 6.73 -10.02 7.75
C PRO A 59 5.90 -8.80 7.36
N GLN A 60 4.94 -8.45 8.20
CA GLN A 60 4.04 -7.31 8.02
C GLN A 60 4.81 -5.98 8.09
N GLU A 61 5.47 -5.61 7.00
CA GLU A 61 6.25 -4.39 6.91
C GLU A 61 5.35 -3.22 6.49
N GLY A 62 4.61 -2.69 7.46
CA GLY A 62 3.76 -1.52 7.26
C GLY A 62 3.02 -0.99 8.49
N ALA A 63 2.76 -1.83 9.50
CA ALA A 63 1.89 -1.47 10.64
C ALA A 63 2.64 -1.00 11.90
N LYS A 64 3.83 -0.39 11.80
CA LYS A 64 4.63 -0.03 12.99
C LYS A 64 4.96 1.46 13.19
N ARG A 65 4.25 2.38 12.55
CA ARG A 65 4.41 3.83 12.81
C ARG A 65 3.07 4.57 12.93
N GLU A 66 2.11 3.98 13.63
CA GLU A 66 0.89 4.66 14.09
C GLU A 66 0.57 4.21 15.53
N ALA A 67 1.57 4.20 16.41
CA ALA A 67 1.37 3.94 17.85
C ALA A 67 2.24 4.83 18.76
N GLU A 68 2.91 5.85 18.21
CA GLU A 68 3.83 6.73 18.95
C GLU A 68 3.54 8.23 18.66
N ALA A 69 2.27 8.57 18.41
CA ALA A 69 1.82 9.96 18.32
C ALA A 69 0.64 10.30 19.26
N ASP A 70 0.20 9.35 20.08
CA ASP A 70 -0.84 9.55 21.09
C ASP A 70 -0.33 9.10 22.47
N ALA A 71 0.78 9.70 22.89
CA ALA A 71 1.12 9.81 24.30
C ALA A 71 1.19 11.30 24.58
N GLU A 72 0.03 11.94 24.75
CA GLU A 72 -0.04 13.27 25.34
C GLU A 72 0.71 13.23 26.68
N PRO A 73 1.69 14.11 26.93
CA PRO A 73 2.21 14.26 28.27
C PRO A 73 1.07 14.78 29.14
N ALA A 74 0.68 13.97 30.12
CA ALA A 74 -0.21 14.38 31.19
C ALA A 74 0.29 15.70 31.78
N ARG A 75 -0.42 16.77 31.47
CA ARG A 75 -0.31 18.07 32.16
C ARG A 75 -0.83 17.80 33.56
N SER A 76 0.08 17.49 34.47
CA SER A 76 -0.16 17.48 35.91
C SER A 76 -0.30 18.94 36.35
N ASP A 77 -1.49 19.52 36.16
CA ASP A 77 -1.90 20.69 36.94
C ASP A 77 -2.40 20.15 38.30
N ALA A 78 -1.43 19.90 39.18
CA ALA A 78 -1.65 19.70 40.60
C ALA A 78 -0.70 20.64 41.36
N ASP A 79 -1.33 21.66 41.95
CA ASP A 79 -0.95 22.48 43.11
C ASP A 79 0.34 23.32 43.10
N ASP A 80 0.19 24.66 43.19
CA ASP A 80 0.97 25.51 44.09
C ASP A 80 0.21 26.83 44.44
N ASP A 81 -0.10 26.97 45.75
CA ASP A 81 -0.56 28.12 46.59
C ASP A 81 -1.89 28.87 46.32
#